data_AF-A0A6G1VKD8-F1
#
_entry.id   AF-A0A6G1VKD8-F1
#
_cell.length_a   1.000
_cell.length_b   1.000
_cell.length_c   1.000
_cell.angle_alpha   90.00
_cell.angle_beta   90.00
_cell.angle_gamma   90.00
#
_symmetry.space_group_name_H-M   'P 1'
#
loop_
_entity.id
_entity.type
_entity.pdbx_description
1 polymer ?
#
loop_
_entity_poly.entity_id
_entity_poly.type
_entity_poly.pdbx_seq_one_letter_code
_entity_poly.pdbx_strand_id
1 'polypeptide(L)'
;MVALGEKDFTLHPICVVPPERHYNSCKELKEDLKWFEESRAYFYKLHPEFKPKEGQFEQIKLTGKKGFILLPTSLDYGVLYRGQGQHYRKCLPSLYRDGLTEDKIFVEHVRIAEFRLFLEQFEVTRHFEECGYVVDYVGLAQHYGLKTDVLDVTSDIDVSMFFAMCDYDKNTDTYKPKTEDKEYIGYIYAILSNERSNDPKIPFGVFSNKIDVIGLQPFLRPGRQKGYAYHVGKEGMLRGFLYSFSYTKADSEAIYNYYHQGRDLWCKDDIVDTAKAISVTNTFSSEAVSLAVRMFGGTKSINKRIKSLKSTGFSIINRRKLPWYSFKKPLTEKQWKDIQQNIVARKYVSDKIDRPYLSTQQIGQELLFNYIYGCVDSPVGYDSGLCFMEGKESSVWGIQNLSNKNPLSPGADDKIHAKWYEDANTAPRTRSFQVPDSFRSQLIRIRR
;
A
#
# COMPACT_ATOMS: atom_id res chain seq x y z
N MET A 1 14.78 -9.81 -34.71
CA MET A 1 14.81 -10.51 -33.42
C MET A 1 13.93 -11.74 -33.55
N VAL A 2 14.49 -12.94 -33.38
CA VAL A 2 13.71 -14.18 -33.28
C VAL A 2 12.96 -14.11 -31.94
N ALA A 3 11.66 -14.42 -31.93
CA ALA A 3 10.89 -14.49 -30.70
C ALA A 3 11.38 -15.70 -29.89
N LEU A 4 11.94 -15.45 -28.70
CA LEU A 4 12.37 -16.51 -27.78
C LEU A 4 11.14 -17.15 -27.12
N GLY A 5 11.07 -18.48 -27.10
CA GLY A 5 10.03 -19.26 -26.44
C GLY A 5 10.51 -19.84 -25.09
N GLU A 6 9.60 -20.40 -24.29
CA GLU A 6 9.93 -20.97 -22.96
C GLU A 6 11.03 -22.06 -23.00
N LYS A 7 11.18 -22.76 -24.14
CA LYS A 7 12.22 -23.79 -24.32
C LYS A 7 13.64 -23.21 -24.34
N ASP A 8 13.79 -21.91 -24.61
CA ASP A 8 15.07 -21.22 -24.73
C ASP A 8 15.65 -20.78 -23.37
N PHE A 9 14.88 -20.99 -22.29
CA PHE A 9 15.23 -20.58 -20.94
C PHE A 9 15.36 -21.79 -20.00
N THR A 10 16.27 -21.67 -19.05
CA THR A 10 16.26 -22.42 -17.80
C THR A 10 15.43 -21.61 -16.80
N LEU A 11 14.44 -22.26 -16.18
CA LEU A 11 13.57 -21.64 -15.19
C LEU A 11 13.95 -22.16 -13.81
N HIS A 12 14.33 -21.24 -12.93
CA HIS A 12 14.67 -21.53 -11.54
C HIS A 12 13.53 -21.04 -10.65
N PRO A 13 12.75 -21.91 -9.98
CA PRO A 13 11.71 -21.49 -9.05
C PRO A 13 12.32 -20.71 -7.87
N ILE A 14 11.80 -19.53 -7.58
CA ILE A 14 12.39 -18.63 -6.59
C ILE A 14 11.38 -18.06 -5.60
N CYS A 15 11.85 -17.66 -4.43
CA CYS A 15 11.11 -16.87 -3.47
C CYS A 15 11.75 -15.48 -3.32
N VAL A 16 10.91 -14.44 -3.33
CA VAL A 16 11.30 -13.05 -2.98
C VAL A 16 10.66 -12.58 -1.68
N VAL A 17 9.76 -13.38 -1.12
CA VAL A 17 9.17 -13.29 0.22
C VAL A 17 9.15 -14.71 0.81
N PRO A 18 8.97 -14.89 2.11
CA PRO A 18 8.87 -16.21 2.70
C PRO A 18 7.81 -17.07 1.98
N PRO A 19 8.04 -18.38 1.82
CA PRO A 19 7.00 -19.30 1.40
C PRO A 19 5.80 -19.25 2.35
N GLU A 20 4.58 -19.27 1.80
CA GLU A 20 3.35 -19.23 2.59
C GLU A 20 3.25 -20.44 3.52
N ARG A 21 2.93 -20.18 4.79
CA ARG A 21 2.67 -21.18 5.85
C ARG A 21 2.02 -20.52 7.07
N HIS A 22 1.67 -21.35 8.04
CA HIS A 22 1.44 -20.92 9.41
C HIS A 22 2.76 -20.70 10.18
N TYR A 23 2.79 -19.65 11.01
CA TYR A 23 3.88 -19.35 11.94
C TYR A 23 3.37 -19.49 13.38
N ASN A 24 4.17 -20.11 14.24
CA ASN A 24 3.74 -20.38 15.63
C ASN A 24 3.79 -19.13 16.52
N SER A 25 4.39 -18.03 16.04
CA SER A 25 4.37 -16.73 16.70
C SER A 25 4.40 -15.59 15.70
N CYS A 26 3.87 -14.42 16.09
CA CYS A 26 4.02 -13.19 15.31
C CYS A 26 5.49 -12.77 15.14
N LYS A 27 6.34 -13.04 16.14
CA LYS A 27 7.78 -12.76 16.10
C LYS A 27 8.47 -13.53 14.99
N GLU A 28 8.22 -14.84 14.88
CA GLU A 28 8.80 -15.70 13.83
C GLU A 28 8.44 -15.19 12.43
N LEU A 29 7.16 -14.85 12.20
CA LEU A 29 6.71 -14.27 10.93
C LEU A 29 7.40 -12.93 10.63
N LYS A 30 7.51 -12.05 11.63
CA LYS A 30 8.16 -10.75 11.49
C LYS A 30 9.63 -10.90 11.11
N GLU A 31 10.35 -11.78 11.80
CA GLU A 31 11.77 -12.03 11.54
C GLU A 31 12.00 -12.59 10.14
N ASP A 32 11.14 -13.51 9.68
CA ASP A 32 11.24 -14.09 8.33
C ASP A 32 10.98 -13.03 7.24
N LEU A 33 9.93 -12.22 7.39
CA LEU A 33 9.63 -11.13 6.46
C LEU A 33 10.75 -10.09 6.41
N LYS A 34 11.31 -9.71 7.56
CA LYS A 34 12.46 -8.78 7.64
C LYS A 34 13.71 -9.35 7.00
N TRP A 35 13.99 -10.65 7.19
CA TRP A 35 15.12 -11.29 6.53
C TRP A 35 15.03 -11.17 5.01
N PHE A 36 13.84 -11.37 4.43
CA PHE A 36 13.64 -11.22 2.99
C PHE A 36 13.71 -9.76 2.52
N GLU A 37 13.28 -8.79 3.32
CA GLU A 37 13.54 -7.37 3.05
C GLU A 37 15.03 -7.07 2.98
N GLU A 38 15.79 -7.55 3.96
CA GLU A 38 17.25 -7.42 3.97
C GLU A 38 17.90 -8.19 2.80
N SER A 39 17.36 -9.35 2.41
CA SER A 39 17.87 -10.12 1.26
C SER A 39 17.78 -9.32 -0.04
N ARG A 40 16.63 -8.68 -0.29
CA ARG A 40 16.37 -7.81 -1.45
C ARG A 40 17.10 -6.48 -1.39
N ALA A 41 17.32 -5.93 -0.21
CA ALA A 41 18.10 -4.72 0.02
C ALA A 41 19.63 -4.93 -0.11
N TYR A 42 20.06 -5.72 -1.10
CA TYR A 42 21.46 -6.14 -1.29
C TYR A 42 22.42 -4.94 -1.37
N PHE A 43 22.02 -3.87 -2.06
CA PHE A 43 22.83 -2.66 -2.20
C PHE A 43 23.26 -2.08 -0.83
N TYR A 44 22.33 -2.01 0.13
CA TYR A 44 22.61 -1.44 1.46
C TYR A 44 23.41 -2.38 2.37
N LYS A 45 23.61 -3.65 1.98
CA LYS A 45 24.58 -4.53 2.65
C LYS A 45 26.02 -4.13 2.31
N LEU A 46 26.27 -3.73 1.07
CA LEU A 46 27.58 -3.26 0.61
C LEU A 46 27.83 -1.80 0.98
N HIS A 47 26.77 -0.99 1.05
CA HIS A 47 26.85 0.43 1.34
C HIS A 47 25.87 0.87 2.43
N PRO A 48 26.10 0.46 3.69
CA PRO A 48 25.22 0.77 4.81
C PRO A 48 25.08 2.28 5.07
N GLU A 49 26.05 3.10 4.67
CA GLU A 49 26.04 4.56 4.81
C GLU A 49 24.94 5.25 4.00
N PHE A 50 24.38 4.58 2.99
CA PHE A 50 23.26 5.10 2.20
C PHE A 50 21.90 4.57 2.62
N LYS A 51 21.84 3.77 3.70
CA LYS A 51 20.55 3.30 4.22
C LYS A 51 19.60 4.50 4.41
N PRO A 52 18.37 4.42 3.89
CA PRO A 52 17.42 5.50 4.06
C PRO A 52 17.10 5.65 5.54
N LYS A 53 17.01 6.91 5.98
CA LYS A 53 16.70 7.20 7.38
C LYS A 53 15.24 6.88 7.67
N GLU A 54 15.02 6.07 8.69
CA GLU A 54 13.67 5.68 9.11
C GLU A 54 12.81 6.89 9.51
N GLY A 55 11.50 6.77 9.29
CA GLY A 55 10.51 7.79 9.67
C GLY A 55 10.46 9.02 8.77
N GLN A 56 11.21 9.03 7.66
CA GLN A 56 11.19 10.12 6.67
C GLN A 56 10.42 9.72 5.40
N PHE A 57 10.21 10.67 4.51
CA PHE A 57 9.51 10.49 3.24
C PHE A 57 10.36 11.01 2.08
N GLU A 58 10.57 10.16 1.08
CA GLU A 58 11.33 10.48 -0.11
C GLU A 58 10.43 11.18 -1.14
N GLN A 59 10.87 12.33 -1.64
CA GLN A 59 10.20 13.06 -2.71
C GLN A 59 10.45 12.37 -4.06
N ILE A 60 9.39 11.77 -4.62
CA ILE A 60 9.46 11.00 -5.86
C ILE A 60 8.60 11.66 -6.94
N LYS A 61 9.16 11.77 -8.14
CA LYS A 61 8.46 12.25 -9.32
C LYS A 61 7.53 11.16 -9.88
N LEU A 62 6.26 11.49 -10.10
CA LEU A 62 5.36 10.59 -10.82
C LEU A 62 5.73 10.56 -12.31
N THR A 63 6.10 9.39 -12.83
CA THR A 63 6.34 9.21 -14.26
C THR A 63 5.04 9.43 -15.04
N GLY A 64 5.08 10.27 -16.08
CA GLY A 64 3.92 10.56 -16.93
C GLY A 64 2.84 11.47 -16.33
N LYS A 65 2.98 11.91 -15.07
CA LYS A 65 2.03 12.82 -14.40
C LYS A 65 2.77 14.06 -13.86
N LYS A 66 2.02 15.14 -13.60
CA LYS A 66 2.54 16.33 -12.90
C LYS A 66 2.59 16.06 -11.39
N GLY A 67 3.44 16.83 -10.70
CA GLY A 67 3.60 16.76 -9.24
C GLY A 67 4.61 15.72 -8.74
N PHE A 68 4.67 15.60 -7.42
CA PHE A 68 5.51 14.69 -6.64
C PHE A 68 4.66 13.96 -5.60
N ILE A 69 5.05 12.73 -5.28
CA ILE A 69 4.54 11.99 -4.12
C ILE A 69 5.62 11.96 -3.04
N LEU A 70 5.20 11.76 -1.79
CA LEU A 70 6.08 11.64 -0.64
C LEU A 70 6.04 10.22 -0.10
N LEU A 71 6.93 9.38 -0.63
CA LEU A 71 6.99 7.94 -0.39
C LEU A 71 7.61 7.65 0.98
N PRO A 72 7.00 6.84 1.87
CA PRO A 72 7.65 6.42 3.11
C PRO A 72 8.99 5.77 2.81
N THR A 73 10.07 6.27 3.40
CA THR A 73 11.41 5.69 3.23
C THR A 73 11.45 4.24 3.72
N SER A 74 12.13 3.36 2.96
CA SER A 74 12.22 1.93 3.26
C SER A 74 13.52 1.32 2.71
N LEU A 75 14.02 0.25 3.34
CA LEU A 75 15.19 -0.50 2.86
C LEU A 75 14.94 -1.10 1.47
N ASP A 76 13.72 -1.57 1.23
CA ASP A 76 13.23 -1.81 -0.12
C ASP A 76 11.77 -1.36 -0.24
N TYR A 77 11.35 -1.07 -1.47
CA TYR A 77 9.97 -0.70 -1.78
C TYR A 77 9.19 -1.89 -2.36
N GLY A 78 9.64 -3.12 -2.12
CA GLY A 78 9.23 -4.33 -2.84
C GLY A 78 7.94 -4.94 -2.32
N VAL A 79 7.65 -4.81 -1.04
CA VAL A 79 6.50 -5.50 -0.44
C VAL A 79 5.63 -4.53 0.33
N LEU A 80 4.33 -4.62 0.10
CA LEU A 80 3.29 -3.96 0.90
C LEU A 80 2.53 -5.01 1.68
N TYR A 81 2.12 -4.66 2.90
CA TYR A 81 1.49 -5.53 3.84
C TYR A 81 0.06 -5.11 4.15
N ARG A 82 -0.79 -6.10 4.40
CA ARG A 82 -2.13 -5.88 4.97
C ARG A 82 -2.40 -6.87 6.08
N GLY A 83 -2.63 -6.35 7.28
CA GLY A 83 -3.00 -7.14 8.44
C GLY A 83 -4.50 -7.33 8.57
N GLN A 84 -4.91 -8.51 9.01
CA GLN A 84 -6.30 -8.83 9.29
C GLN A 84 -6.38 -9.72 10.53
N GLY A 85 -7.31 -9.41 11.43
CA GLY A 85 -7.60 -10.26 12.60
C GLY A 85 -8.44 -11.49 12.28
N GLN A 86 -8.87 -11.67 11.02
CA GLN A 86 -9.59 -12.85 10.54
C GLN A 86 -9.39 -13.03 9.03
N HIS A 87 -9.64 -14.23 8.53
CA HIS A 87 -9.57 -14.50 7.10
C HIS A 87 -10.86 -14.02 6.39
N TYR A 88 -10.68 -13.31 5.28
CA TYR A 88 -11.77 -12.91 4.40
C TYR A 88 -11.60 -13.58 3.04
N ARG A 89 -12.49 -14.54 2.71
CA ARG A 89 -12.45 -15.27 1.42
C ARG A 89 -12.34 -14.34 0.21
N LYS A 90 -13.05 -13.21 0.25
CA LYS A 90 -12.83 -12.08 -0.66
C LYS A 90 -12.46 -10.87 0.19
N CYS A 91 -11.17 -10.53 0.23
CA CYS A 91 -10.73 -9.32 0.90
C CYS A 91 -11.10 -8.10 0.04
N LEU A 92 -12.28 -7.53 0.31
CA LEU A 92 -12.89 -6.46 -0.47
C LEU A 92 -12.67 -5.07 0.13
N PRO A 93 -12.53 -4.02 -0.72
CA PRO A 93 -12.69 -2.62 -0.33
C PRO A 93 -14.03 -2.36 0.37
N SER A 94 -14.07 -1.38 1.26
CA SER A 94 -15.25 -1.07 2.07
C SER A 94 -16.50 -0.74 1.23
N LEU A 95 -16.32 -0.17 0.03
CA LEU A 95 -17.40 0.13 -0.91
C LEU A 95 -18.09 -1.12 -1.48
N TYR A 96 -17.38 -2.25 -1.59
CA TYR A 96 -17.89 -3.46 -2.26
C TYR A 96 -18.35 -4.57 -1.31
N ARG A 97 -18.12 -4.44 0.00
CA ARG A 97 -18.48 -5.46 1.00
C ARG A 97 -19.99 -5.70 1.11
N ASP A 98 -20.80 -4.66 0.92
CA ASP A 98 -22.25 -4.71 1.15
C ASP A 98 -23.08 -4.99 -0.12
N GLY A 99 -22.44 -5.34 -1.25
CA GLY A 99 -23.15 -5.57 -2.52
C GLY A 99 -23.99 -4.37 -2.98
N LEU A 100 -23.48 -3.15 -2.77
CA LEU A 100 -24.19 -1.91 -3.09
C LEU A 100 -24.56 -1.82 -4.58
N THR A 101 -25.77 -1.31 -4.87
CA THR A 101 -26.18 -0.98 -6.23
C THR A 101 -25.35 0.19 -6.78
N GLU A 102 -25.27 0.33 -8.10
CA GLU A 102 -24.54 1.45 -8.74
C GLU A 102 -25.00 2.84 -8.25
N ASP A 103 -26.29 3.02 -7.96
CA ASP A 103 -26.79 4.29 -7.42
C ASP A 103 -26.36 4.50 -5.96
N LYS A 104 -26.26 3.45 -5.13
CA LYS A 104 -25.72 3.53 -3.77
C LYS A 104 -24.20 3.73 -3.76
N ILE A 105 -23.47 3.08 -4.67
CA ILE A 105 -22.04 3.34 -4.90
C ILE A 105 -21.83 4.81 -5.23
N PHE A 106 -22.67 5.38 -6.10
CA PHE A 106 -22.57 6.79 -6.43
C PHE A 106 -22.83 7.71 -5.22
N VAL A 107 -23.71 7.35 -4.29
CA VAL A 107 -23.87 8.10 -3.02
C VAL A 107 -22.55 8.16 -2.24
N GLU A 108 -21.84 7.04 -2.12
CA GLU A 108 -20.53 7.02 -1.44
C GLU A 108 -19.48 7.85 -2.20
N HIS A 109 -19.48 7.83 -3.53
CA HIS A 109 -18.63 8.73 -4.33
C HIS A 109 -18.92 10.22 -4.08
N VAL A 110 -20.19 10.60 -3.89
CA VAL A 110 -20.56 11.98 -3.52
C VAL A 110 -20.04 12.32 -2.12
N ARG A 111 -20.04 11.39 -1.17
CA ARG A 111 -19.43 11.59 0.15
C ARG A 111 -17.92 11.80 0.07
N ILE A 112 -17.21 11.03 -0.74
CA ILE A 112 -15.78 11.26 -0.98
C ILE A 112 -15.55 12.64 -1.61
N ALA A 113 -16.41 13.07 -2.54
CA ALA A 113 -16.31 14.39 -3.15
C ALA A 113 -16.60 15.52 -2.15
N GLU A 114 -17.59 15.38 -1.26
CA GLU A 114 -17.83 16.30 -0.14
C GLU A 114 -16.61 16.38 0.78
N PHE A 115 -16.04 15.23 1.12
CA PHE A 115 -14.85 15.14 1.96
C PHE A 115 -13.65 15.86 1.33
N ARG A 116 -13.42 15.65 0.03
CA ARG A 116 -12.40 16.41 -0.71
C ARG A 116 -12.65 17.92 -0.65
N LEU A 117 -13.87 18.37 -0.96
CA LEU A 117 -14.22 19.78 -0.88
C LEU A 117 -14.03 20.33 0.53
N PHE A 118 -14.27 19.52 1.56
CA PHE A 118 -13.99 19.89 2.94
C PHE A 118 -12.49 20.12 3.18
N LEU A 119 -11.63 19.18 2.77
CA LEU A 119 -10.18 19.26 2.94
C LEU A 119 -9.54 20.42 2.16
N GLU A 120 -10.03 20.74 0.96
CA GLU A 120 -9.54 21.87 0.15
C GLU A 120 -9.72 23.25 0.85
N GLN A 121 -10.52 23.33 1.93
CA GLN A 121 -10.67 24.54 2.73
C GLN A 121 -9.49 24.80 3.69
N PHE A 122 -8.68 23.78 3.98
CA PHE A 122 -7.50 23.92 4.85
C PHE A 122 -6.34 24.57 4.09
N GLU A 123 -5.66 25.54 4.70
CA GLU A 123 -4.49 26.18 4.09
C GLU A 123 -3.34 25.19 3.89
N VAL A 124 -3.15 24.24 4.82
CA VAL A 124 -2.11 23.21 4.67
C VAL A 124 -2.31 22.38 3.41
N THR A 125 -3.55 22.04 3.05
CA THR A 125 -3.85 21.26 1.84
C THR A 125 -3.52 22.03 0.58
N ARG A 126 -3.94 23.30 0.49
CA ARG A 126 -3.65 24.15 -0.67
C ARG A 126 -2.15 24.41 -0.81
N HIS A 127 -1.47 24.75 0.29
CA HIS A 127 -0.03 25.00 0.29
C HIS A 127 0.77 23.75 -0.11
N PHE A 128 0.31 22.57 0.31
CA PHE A 128 0.92 21.28 -0.09
C PHE A 128 0.83 21.05 -1.60
N GLU A 129 -0.33 21.32 -2.21
CA GLU A 129 -0.54 21.27 -3.67
C GLU A 129 0.27 22.36 -4.41
N GLU A 130 0.36 23.58 -3.85
CA GLU A 130 1.17 24.69 -4.38
C GLU A 130 2.67 24.36 -4.42
N CYS A 131 3.15 23.58 -3.45
CA CYS A 131 4.51 23.02 -3.45
C CYS A 131 4.71 21.89 -4.48
N GLY A 132 3.65 21.53 -5.21
CA GLY A 132 3.68 20.51 -6.26
C GLY A 132 3.53 19.08 -5.74
N TYR A 133 3.12 18.88 -4.48
CA TYR A 133 2.83 17.56 -3.95
C TYR A 133 1.41 17.11 -4.30
N VAL A 134 1.24 15.82 -4.58
CA VAL A 134 -0.06 15.22 -4.91
C VAL A 134 -0.81 14.87 -3.63
N VAL A 135 -2.05 15.34 -3.53
CA VAL A 135 -2.97 14.95 -2.45
C VAL A 135 -3.85 13.79 -2.91
N ASP A 136 -3.76 12.66 -2.22
CA ASP A 136 -4.61 11.50 -2.48
C ASP A 136 -5.90 11.59 -1.66
N TYR A 137 -6.91 12.25 -2.21
CA TYR A 137 -8.20 12.43 -1.55
C TYR A 137 -8.97 11.12 -1.32
N VAL A 138 -8.76 10.09 -2.14
CA VAL A 138 -9.44 8.78 -1.97
C VAL A 138 -8.76 8.00 -0.85
N GLY A 139 -7.43 7.93 -0.85
CA GLY A 139 -6.66 7.36 0.25
C GLY A 139 -6.94 8.08 1.58
N LEU A 140 -6.98 9.42 1.59
CA LEU A 140 -7.39 10.17 2.78
C LEU A 140 -8.80 9.78 3.24
N ALA A 141 -9.78 9.75 2.33
CA ALA A 141 -11.16 9.36 2.67
C ALA A 141 -11.22 7.98 3.33
N GLN A 142 -10.43 7.02 2.83
CA GLN A 142 -10.31 5.69 3.41
C GLN A 142 -9.79 5.72 4.85
N HIS A 143 -8.67 6.40 5.11
CA HIS A 143 -8.06 6.52 6.44
C HIS A 143 -8.96 7.25 7.47
N TYR A 144 -9.95 8.02 7.01
CA TYR A 144 -10.97 8.67 7.85
C TYR A 144 -12.32 7.93 7.87
N GLY A 145 -12.38 6.71 7.34
CA GLY A 145 -13.51 5.80 7.51
C GLY A 145 -14.65 5.95 6.51
N LEU A 146 -14.45 6.69 5.40
CA LEU A 146 -15.42 6.69 4.30
C LEU A 146 -15.33 5.37 3.52
N LYS A 147 -16.43 4.97 2.89
CA LYS A 147 -16.45 3.81 2.00
C LYS A 147 -15.73 4.13 0.69
N THR A 148 -14.70 3.37 0.36
CA THR A 148 -13.85 3.57 -0.84
C THR A 148 -13.64 2.26 -1.59
N ASP A 149 -13.21 2.37 -2.85
CA ASP A 149 -12.90 1.27 -3.77
C ASP A 149 -11.48 0.71 -3.64
N VAL A 150 -10.73 1.21 -2.66
CA VAL A 150 -9.35 0.83 -2.37
C VAL A 150 -9.23 0.03 -1.07
N LEU A 151 -8.14 -0.73 -0.92
CA LEU A 151 -7.71 -1.35 0.33
C LEU A 151 -6.51 -0.61 0.91
N ASP A 152 -6.53 -0.36 2.22
CA ASP A 152 -5.34 0.10 2.94
C ASP A 152 -4.29 -1.01 2.97
N VAL A 153 -3.10 -0.67 2.50
CA VAL A 153 -1.89 -1.48 2.65
C VAL A 153 -0.76 -0.58 3.13
N THR A 154 0.27 -1.14 3.76
CA THR A 154 1.37 -0.37 4.37
C THR A 154 2.70 -0.98 3.97
N SER A 155 3.76 -0.18 3.84
CA SER A 155 5.12 -0.70 3.66
C SER A 155 5.75 -1.18 4.97
N ASP A 156 5.03 -1.16 6.09
CA ASP A 156 5.57 -1.46 7.42
C ASP A 156 4.86 -2.66 8.06
N ILE A 157 5.63 -3.71 8.34
CA ILE A 157 5.11 -4.95 8.91
C ILE A 157 4.56 -4.75 10.32
N ASP A 158 5.11 -3.84 11.12
CA ASP A 158 4.65 -3.58 12.48
C ASP A 158 3.30 -2.84 12.46
N VAL A 159 3.11 -1.90 11.53
CA VAL A 159 1.80 -1.26 11.31
C VAL A 159 0.76 -2.30 10.88
N SER A 160 1.14 -3.21 9.98
CA SER A 160 0.27 -4.30 9.52
C SER A 160 -0.11 -5.24 10.67
N MET A 161 0.87 -5.66 11.48
CA MET A 161 0.63 -6.53 12.65
C MET A 161 -0.27 -5.86 13.69
N PHE A 162 -0.13 -4.55 13.93
CA PHE A 162 -1.03 -3.81 14.82
C PHE A 162 -2.49 -3.97 14.39
N PHE A 163 -2.80 -3.78 13.10
CA PHE A 163 -4.16 -3.94 12.58
C PHE A 163 -4.65 -5.39 12.54
N ALA A 164 -3.74 -6.37 12.53
CA ALA A 164 -4.09 -7.78 12.65
C ALA A 164 -4.39 -8.22 14.09
N MET A 165 -3.75 -7.58 15.07
CA MET A 165 -3.72 -8.04 16.46
C MET A 165 -4.58 -7.20 17.42
N CYS A 166 -4.96 -5.98 17.02
CA CYS A 166 -5.80 -5.07 17.82
C CYS A 166 -7.21 -4.93 17.22
N ASP A 167 -8.23 -4.85 18.07
CA ASP A 167 -9.61 -4.67 17.66
C ASP A 167 -9.99 -3.19 17.62
N TYR A 168 -10.71 -2.79 16.58
CA TYR A 168 -11.26 -1.43 16.48
C TYR A 168 -12.62 -1.33 17.21
N ASP A 169 -12.71 -0.42 18.18
CA ASP A 169 -13.95 -0.07 18.86
C ASP A 169 -14.60 1.15 18.21
N LYS A 170 -15.74 0.92 17.54
CA LYS A 170 -16.52 1.94 16.86
C LYS A 170 -17.16 2.96 17.81
N ASN A 171 -17.45 2.57 19.04
CA ASN A 171 -18.14 3.44 20.02
C ASN A 171 -17.18 4.52 20.54
N THR A 172 -15.93 4.15 20.78
CA THR A 172 -14.91 5.07 21.28
C THR A 172 -14.02 5.65 20.17
N ASP A 173 -14.11 5.10 18.95
CA ASP A 173 -13.24 5.38 17.80
C ASP A 173 -11.76 5.22 18.15
N THR A 174 -11.43 4.05 18.70
CA THR A 174 -10.08 3.70 19.15
C THR A 174 -9.81 2.22 18.94
N TYR A 175 -8.54 1.85 18.84
CA TYR A 175 -8.13 0.45 18.92
C TYR A 175 -7.95 0.00 20.37
N LYS A 176 -8.15 -1.29 20.61
CA LYS A 176 -7.96 -1.96 21.90
C LYS A 176 -7.20 -3.28 21.68
N PRO A 177 -6.32 -3.69 22.61
CA PRO A 177 -5.69 -5.00 22.57
C PRO A 177 -6.71 -6.09 22.90
N LYS A 178 -6.35 -7.35 22.64
CA LYS A 178 -7.12 -8.53 23.06
C LYS A 178 -7.22 -8.59 24.59
N THR A 179 -8.35 -9.11 25.10
CA THR A 179 -8.64 -9.13 26.54
C THR A 179 -8.63 -10.52 27.16
N GLU A 180 -8.99 -11.55 26.38
CA GLU A 180 -9.03 -12.95 26.81
C GLU A 180 -7.66 -13.61 26.66
N ASP A 181 -7.28 -14.44 27.63
CA ASP A 181 -6.03 -15.19 27.58
C ASP A 181 -6.22 -16.50 26.80
N LYS A 182 -6.02 -16.42 25.48
CA LYS A 182 -6.11 -17.53 24.55
C LYS A 182 -5.20 -17.33 23.34
N GLU A 183 -5.01 -18.38 22.55
CA GLU A 183 -4.42 -18.26 21.22
C GLU A 183 -5.38 -17.53 20.28
N TYR A 184 -4.84 -16.58 19.53
CA TYR A 184 -5.50 -15.90 18.43
C TYR A 184 -4.73 -16.17 17.13
N ILE A 185 -5.45 -16.20 16.01
CA ILE A 185 -4.86 -16.33 14.68
C ILE A 185 -4.95 -14.99 13.95
N GLY A 186 -3.79 -14.47 13.53
CA GLY A 186 -3.68 -13.27 12.72
C GLY A 186 -3.28 -13.62 11.29
N TYR A 187 -3.57 -12.71 10.36
CA TYR A 187 -3.26 -12.89 8.95
C TYR A 187 -2.51 -11.68 8.40
N ILE A 188 -1.43 -11.94 7.65
CA ILE A 188 -0.71 -10.92 6.89
C ILE A 188 -0.76 -11.28 5.41
N TYR A 189 -1.28 -10.38 4.59
CA TYR A 189 -1.03 -10.42 3.14
C TYR A 189 0.26 -9.65 2.84
N ALA A 190 1.15 -10.24 2.05
CA ALA A 190 2.28 -9.58 1.42
C ALA A 190 2.03 -9.46 -0.09
N ILE A 191 2.09 -8.23 -0.59
CA ILE A 191 1.76 -7.85 -1.97
C ILE A 191 3.03 -7.28 -2.58
N LEU A 192 3.47 -7.86 -3.71
CA LEU A 192 4.62 -7.32 -4.43
C LEU A 192 4.22 -5.99 -5.07
N SER A 193 4.99 -4.94 -4.80
CA SER A 193 4.72 -3.58 -5.27
C SER A 193 4.90 -3.40 -6.79
N ASN A 194 5.54 -4.39 -7.44
CA ASN A 194 5.74 -4.44 -8.88
C ASN A 194 4.59 -5.09 -9.65
N GLU A 195 3.38 -5.19 -9.05
CA GLU A 195 2.15 -5.49 -9.79
C GLU A 195 2.16 -4.67 -11.10
N ARG A 196 2.31 -5.38 -12.23
CA ARG A 196 2.75 -4.78 -13.49
C ARG A 196 1.86 -3.61 -13.88
N SER A 197 2.49 -2.48 -14.21
CA SER A 197 1.83 -1.46 -15.04
C SER A 197 1.32 -2.14 -16.31
N ASN A 198 0.00 -2.11 -16.53
CA ASN A 198 -0.58 -2.51 -17.81
C ASN A 198 -0.31 -1.46 -18.91
N ASP A 199 0.37 -0.36 -18.60
CA ASP A 199 0.75 0.66 -19.58
C ASP A 199 2.06 0.27 -20.29
N PRO A 200 2.01 -0.15 -21.57
CA PRO A 200 3.20 -0.50 -22.33
C PRO A 200 4.18 0.66 -22.53
N LYS A 201 3.77 1.91 -22.27
CA LYS A 201 4.63 3.10 -22.36
C LYS A 201 5.51 3.31 -21.12
N ILE A 202 5.17 2.68 -20.00
CA ILE A 202 5.95 2.78 -18.76
C ILE A 202 6.35 1.36 -18.32
N PRO A 203 7.23 0.70 -19.09
CA PRO A 203 7.75 -0.60 -18.69
C PRO A 203 8.47 -0.41 -17.35
N PHE A 204 8.19 -1.30 -16.41
CA PHE A 204 8.73 -1.26 -15.03
C PHE A 204 8.22 -0.08 -14.16
N GLY A 205 7.15 0.63 -14.55
CA GLY A 205 6.52 1.57 -13.63
C GLY A 205 5.92 0.86 -12.41
N VAL A 206 6.31 1.27 -11.20
CA VAL A 206 5.65 0.84 -9.95
C VAL A 206 4.73 1.93 -9.43
N PHE A 207 3.85 1.55 -8.50
CA PHE A 207 2.82 2.44 -7.97
C PHE A 207 1.98 3.06 -9.10
N SER A 208 1.57 2.22 -10.06
CA SER A 208 0.80 2.65 -11.22
C SER A 208 -0.53 1.91 -11.28
N ASN A 209 -1.60 2.67 -11.54
CA ASN A 209 -3.02 2.30 -11.80
C ASN A 209 -3.73 1.39 -10.78
N LYS A 210 -3.00 0.63 -9.98
CA LYS A 210 -3.49 -0.30 -8.97
C LYS A 210 -3.01 0.05 -7.57
N ILE A 211 -1.82 0.62 -7.41
CA ILE A 211 -1.29 1.01 -6.11
C ILE A 211 -0.96 2.49 -6.18
N ASP A 212 -1.63 3.29 -5.36
CA ASP A 212 -1.32 4.70 -5.18
C ASP A 212 -0.61 4.91 -3.84
N VAL A 213 0.42 5.75 -3.85
CA VAL A 213 1.16 6.10 -2.64
C VAL A 213 0.38 7.18 -1.91
N ILE A 214 -0.11 6.84 -0.72
CA ILE A 214 -0.69 7.85 0.17
C ILE A 214 0.47 8.55 0.88
N GLY A 215 1.33 7.79 1.57
CA GLY A 215 2.56 8.33 2.15
C GLY A 215 2.34 9.55 3.04
N LEU A 216 3.26 10.52 3.02
CA LEU A 216 3.04 11.80 3.71
C LEU A 216 2.04 12.64 2.93
N GLN A 217 0.98 13.02 3.63
CA GLN A 217 -0.10 13.87 3.16
C GLN A 217 -0.13 15.15 4.01
N PRO A 218 -1.01 16.14 3.72
CA PRO A 218 -1.14 17.35 4.53
C PRO A 218 -1.48 17.10 6.02
N PHE A 219 -1.90 15.88 6.35
CA PHE A 219 -2.37 15.45 7.66
C PHE A 219 -1.58 14.24 8.16
N LEU A 220 -1.49 14.08 9.49
CA LEU A 220 -0.54 13.16 10.12
C LEU A 220 -0.89 11.68 9.90
N ARG A 221 -2.19 11.33 9.92
CA ARG A 221 -2.66 9.94 10.01
C ARG A 221 -2.08 9.02 8.91
N PRO A 222 -2.14 9.37 7.61
CA PRO A 222 -1.67 8.46 6.56
C PRO A 222 -0.16 8.28 6.56
N GLY A 223 0.59 9.36 6.84
CA GLY A 223 2.04 9.32 6.91
C GLY A 223 2.53 8.39 8.02
N ARG A 224 1.90 8.46 9.20
CA ARG A 224 2.25 7.58 10.34
C ARG A 224 1.93 6.11 10.10
N GLN A 225 0.90 5.82 9.30
CA GLN A 225 0.56 4.46 8.89
C GLN A 225 1.40 3.97 7.69
N LYS A 226 2.26 4.82 7.10
CA LYS A 226 3.06 4.52 5.90
C LYS A 226 2.17 3.92 4.79
N GLY A 227 1.01 4.53 4.59
CA GLY A 227 -0.11 3.96 3.84
C GLY A 227 0.00 4.06 2.33
N TYR A 228 -0.65 3.11 1.66
CA TYR A 228 -0.84 3.01 0.22
C TYR A 228 -2.28 2.54 -0.04
N ALA A 229 -2.86 3.00 -1.13
CA ALA A 229 -4.19 2.59 -1.58
C ALA A 229 -4.06 1.51 -2.66
N TYR A 230 -4.62 0.32 -2.41
CA TYR A 230 -4.61 -0.80 -3.36
C TYR A 230 -5.98 -1.02 -4.03
N HIS A 231 -6.07 -0.74 -5.33
CA HIS A 231 -7.25 -0.91 -6.17
C HIS A 231 -7.38 -2.35 -6.65
N VAL A 232 -8.22 -3.13 -5.96
CA VAL A 232 -8.47 -4.55 -6.27
C VAL A 232 -9.80 -4.81 -6.98
N GLY A 233 -10.66 -3.79 -7.10
CA GLY A 233 -11.97 -3.91 -7.74
C GLY A 233 -12.96 -4.80 -6.98
N LYS A 234 -14.05 -5.16 -7.67
CA LYS A 234 -15.19 -5.91 -7.08
C LYS A 234 -14.89 -7.39 -6.81
N GLU A 235 -13.83 -7.94 -7.40
CA GLU A 235 -13.42 -9.31 -7.12
C GLU A 235 -12.64 -9.45 -5.80
N GLY A 236 -12.13 -8.33 -5.28
CA GLY A 236 -11.31 -8.29 -4.07
C GLY A 236 -9.86 -8.66 -4.34
N MET A 237 -9.06 -8.68 -3.28
CA MET A 237 -7.67 -9.07 -3.38
C MET A 237 -7.57 -10.55 -3.70
N LEU A 238 -7.24 -10.86 -4.94
CA LEU A 238 -7.03 -12.22 -5.45
C LEU A 238 -5.55 -12.64 -5.48
N ARG A 239 -4.64 -11.72 -5.14
CA ARG A 239 -3.20 -11.86 -5.37
C ARG A 239 -2.40 -11.52 -4.13
N GLY A 240 -1.19 -12.06 -4.07
CA GLY A 240 -0.23 -11.88 -2.99
C GLY A 240 0.15 -13.20 -2.33
N PHE A 241 0.80 -13.08 -1.18
CA PHE A 241 1.19 -14.17 -0.31
C PHE A 241 0.48 -13.99 1.01
N LEU A 242 -0.25 -15.01 1.47
CA LEU A 242 -0.98 -14.99 2.71
C LEU A 242 -0.26 -15.85 3.76
N TYR A 243 -0.01 -15.25 4.92
CA TYR A 243 0.51 -15.94 6.09
C TYR A 243 -0.54 -15.92 7.19
N SER A 244 -0.61 -17.01 7.94
CA SER A 244 -1.31 -17.04 9.23
C SER A 244 -0.28 -17.14 10.33
N PHE A 245 -0.56 -16.57 11.50
CA PHE A 245 0.34 -16.67 12.65
C PHE A 245 -0.45 -16.73 13.95
N SER A 246 0.08 -17.49 14.90
CA SER A 246 -0.46 -17.53 16.26
C SER A 246 0.08 -16.37 17.08
N TYR A 247 -0.76 -15.78 17.94
CA TYR A 247 -0.36 -14.75 18.89
C TYR A 247 -1.23 -14.80 20.15
N THR A 248 -0.72 -14.20 21.22
CA THR A 248 -1.38 -14.17 22.53
C THR A 248 -1.94 -12.79 22.86
N LYS A 249 -2.68 -12.70 23.96
CA LYS A 249 -3.04 -11.43 24.58
C LYS A 249 -1.82 -10.54 24.83
N ALA A 250 -0.73 -11.09 25.37
CA ALA A 250 0.48 -10.34 25.69
C ALA A 250 1.12 -9.74 24.44
N ASP A 251 1.12 -10.47 23.31
CA ASP A 251 1.62 -9.95 22.03
C ASP A 251 0.77 -8.76 21.53
N SER A 252 -0.56 -8.87 21.65
CA SER A 252 -1.50 -7.79 21.31
C SER A 252 -1.29 -6.55 22.19
N GLU A 253 -1.11 -6.73 23.50
CA GLU A 253 -0.81 -5.64 24.43
C GLU A 253 0.55 -4.99 24.13
N ALA A 254 1.57 -5.79 23.80
CA ALA A 254 2.90 -5.30 23.48
C ALA A 254 2.88 -4.39 22.23
N ILE A 255 2.25 -4.82 21.14
CA ILE A 255 2.16 -4.01 19.92
C ILE A 255 1.24 -2.79 20.09
N TYR A 256 0.18 -2.92 20.89
CA TYR A 256 -0.69 -1.80 21.24
C TYR A 256 0.08 -0.71 21.99
N ASN A 257 0.88 -1.11 22.98
CA ASN A 257 1.70 -0.20 23.78
C ASN A 257 2.88 0.39 22.98
N TYR A 258 3.46 -0.38 22.06
CA TYR A 258 4.51 0.10 21.13
C TYR A 258 4.05 1.33 20.34
N TYR A 259 2.77 1.34 19.90
CA TYR A 259 2.14 2.49 19.23
C TYR A 259 1.42 3.45 20.18
N HIS A 260 1.87 3.55 21.43
CA HIS A 260 1.34 4.43 22.46
C HIS A 260 -0.18 4.33 22.63
N GLN A 261 -0.69 3.10 22.73
CA GLN A 261 -2.11 2.77 22.84
C GLN A 261 -2.88 3.13 21.56
N GLY A 262 -2.25 2.92 20.41
CA GLY A 262 -2.78 3.22 19.08
C GLY A 262 -2.78 4.70 18.70
N ARG A 263 -2.36 5.62 19.58
CA ARG A 263 -2.38 7.08 19.32
C ARG A 263 -1.43 7.52 18.21
N ASP A 264 -0.39 6.74 17.97
CA ASP A 264 0.53 7.00 16.86
C ASP A 264 -0.15 6.77 15.52
N LEU A 265 -0.82 5.63 15.36
CA LEU A 265 -1.45 5.24 14.09
C LEU A 265 -2.85 5.82 13.90
N TRP A 266 -3.61 5.99 14.98
CA TRP A 266 -5.00 6.45 14.98
C TRP A 266 -5.15 7.81 15.67
N CYS A 267 -4.48 8.83 15.14
CA CYS A 267 -4.48 10.17 15.73
C CYS A 267 -5.84 10.87 15.56
N LYS A 268 -6.35 11.50 16.62
CA LYS A 268 -7.50 12.41 16.55
C LYS A 268 -7.04 13.77 16.04
N ASP A 269 -7.74 14.31 15.06
CA ASP A 269 -7.51 15.62 14.48
C ASP A 269 -8.84 16.26 14.03
N ASP A 270 -8.76 17.49 13.53
CA ASP A 270 -9.91 18.31 13.09
C ASP A 270 -10.73 17.70 11.94
N ILE A 271 -10.27 16.60 11.33
CA ILE A 271 -10.94 15.96 10.20
C ILE A 271 -11.91 14.89 10.68
N VAL A 272 -11.56 14.17 11.75
CA VAL A 272 -12.22 12.92 12.16
C VAL A 272 -13.74 13.07 12.31
N ASP A 273 -14.18 14.05 13.10
CA ASP A 273 -15.61 14.21 13.40
C ASP A 273 -16.40 14.68 12.17
N THR A 274 -15.80 15.54 11.36
CA THR A 274 -16.39 15.99 10.09
C THR A 274 -16.49 14.85 9.08
N ALA A 275 -15.45 14.00 8.99
CA ALA A 275 -15.44 12.83 8.12
C ALA A 275 -16.57 11.85 8.49
N LYS A 276 -16.78 11.63 9.80
CA LYS A 276 -17.91 10.82 10.32
C LYS A 276 -19.26 11.45 9.99
N ALA A 277 -19.40 12.78 10.11
CA ALA A 277 -20.63 13.46 9.74
C ALA A 277 -20.93 13.32 8.23
N ILE A 278 -19.90 13.43 7.39
CA ILE A 278 -20.00 13.24 5.94
C ILE A 278 -20.34 11.79 5.59
N SER A 279 -19.79 10.79 6.30
CA SER A 279 -19.99 9.37 5.97
C SER A 279 -21.44 8.90 6.14
N VAL A 280 -22.25 9.60 6.94
CA VAL A 280 -23.66 9.27 7.20
C VAL A 280 -24.65 10.30 6.66
N THR A 281 -24.18 11.41 6.08
CA THR A 281 -25.07 12.48 5.60
C THR A 281 -25.98 12.01 4.46
N ASN A 282 -27.18 12.59 4.43
CA ASN A 282 -28.12 12.54 3.32
C ASN A 282 -28.30 13.92 2.63
N THR A 283 -27.46 14.88 2.98
CA THR A 283 -27.47 16.24 2.43
C THR A 283 -26.13 16.51 1.74
N PHE A 284 -26.18 16.90 0.47
CA PHE A 284 -25.01 17.15 -0.37
C PHE A 284 -25.07 18.53 -1.03
N SER A 285 -23.91 19.03 -1.44
CA SER A 285 -23.81 20.17 -2.36
C SER A 285 -23.90 19.73 -3.82
N SER A 286 -24.42 20.61 -4.67
CA SER A 286 -24.38 20.42 -6.13
C SER A 286 -22.95 20.26 -6.67
N GLU A 287 -22.00 20.92 -6.01
CA GLU A 287 -20.58 20.92 -6.30
C GLU A 287 -19.97 19.55 -6.04
N ALA A 288 -20.31 18.90 -4.92
CA ALA A 288 -19.86 17.53 -4.63
C ALA A 288 -20.42 16.53 -5.63
N VAL A 289 -21.70 16.65 -6.02
CA VAL A 289 -22.27 15.77 -7.06
C VAL A 289 -21.53 15.93 -8.39
N SER A 290 -21.25 17.18 -8.78
CA SER A 290 -20.51 17.49 -10.01
C SER A 290 -19.07 16.97 -9.94
N LEU A 291 -18.41 17.12 -8.79
CA LEU A 291 -17.06 16.64 -8.56
C LEU A 291 -16.98 15.10 -8.57
N ALA A 292 -17.94 14.42 -7.94
CA ALA A 292 -18.02 12.96 -7.96
C ALA A 292 -18.16 12.41 -9.39
N VAL A 293 -18.95 13.07 -10.24
CA VAL A 293 -19.05 12.68 -11.67
C VAL A 293 -17.71 12.82 -12.38
N ARG A 294 -16.95 13.89 -12.12
CA ARG A 294 -15.62 14.09 -12.72
C ARG A 294 -14.59 13.10 -12.20
N MET A 295 -14.60 12.80 -10.91
CA MET A 295 -13.63 11.92 -10.27
C MET A 295 -13.85 10.46 -10.61
N PHE A 296 -15.10 9.99 -10.55
CA PHE A 296 -15.39 8.56 -10.61
C PHE A 296 -16.03 8.11 -11.91
N GLY A 297 -16.44 9.04 -12.78
CA GLY A 297 -16.89 8.76 -14.13
C GLY A 297 -18.18 7.91 -14.23
N GLY A 298 -19.12 8.36 -15.05
CA GLY A 298 -20.22 7.47 -15.48
C GLY A 298 -21.10 8.12 -16.53
N THR A 299 -21.92 7.32 -17.19
CA THR A 299 -22.71 7.73 -18.38
C THR A 299 -23.86 8.69 -18.07
N LYS A 300 -24.36 8.72 -16.82
CA LYS A 300 -25.46 9.60 -16.41
C LYS A 300 -24.97 11.04 -16.21
N SER A 301 -25.67 12.00 -16.83
CA SER A 301 -25.43 13.44 -16.64
C SER A 301 -25.64 13.90 -15.19
N ILE A 302 -25.01 15.02 -14.81
CA ILE A 302 -25.12 15.62 -13.47
C ILE A 302 -26.59 15.86 -13.09
N ASN A 303 -27.38 16.45 -13.99
CA ASN A 303 -28.81 16.72 -13.76
C ASN A 303 -29.61 15.44 -13.48
N LYS A 304 -29.34 14.36 -14.23
CA LYS A 304 -29.98 13.06 -14.02
C LYS A 304 -29.63 12.48 -12.65
N ARG A 305 -28.37 12.63 -12.22
CA ARG A 305 -27.90 12.18 -10.89
C ARG A 305 -28.52 12.99 -9.76
N ILE A 306 -28.57 14.32 -9.88
CA ILE A 306 -29.26 15.19 -8.91
C ILE A 306 -30.74 14.81 -8.78
N LYS A 307 -31.43 14.60 -9.91
CA LYS A 307 -32.84 14.17 -9.90
C LYS A 307 -33.00 12.82 -9.20
N SER A 308 -32.12 11.86 -9.50
CA SER A 308 -32.10 10.54 -8.89
C SER A 308 -31.89 10.58 -7.37
N LEU A 309 -30.92 11.39 -6.91
CA LEU A 309 -30.63 11.58 -5.48
C LEU A 309 -31.83 12.19 -4.75
N LYS A 310 -32.45 13.23 -5.32
CA LYS A 310 -33.66 13.84 -4.74
C LYS A 310 -34.82 12.85 -4.66
N SER A 311 -35.03 12.04 -5.70
CA SER A 311 -36.09 11.02 -5.68
C SER A 311 -35.85 9.89 -4.67
N THR A 312 -34.61 9.69 -4.22
CA THR A 312 -34.25 8.70 -3.21
C THR A 312 -34.09 9.30 -1.80
N GLY A 313 -34.55 10.55 -1.60
CA GLY A 313 -34.61 11.18 -0.27
C GLY A 313 -33.38 12.01 0.11
N PHE A 314 -32.42 12.22 -0.78
CA PHE A 314 -31.26 13.08 -0.52
C PHE A 314 -31.59 14.55 -0.79
N SER A 315 -31.11 15.44 0.09
CA SER A 315 -31.22 16.88 -0.08
C SER A 315 -30.01 17.44 -0.81
N ILE A 316 -30.23 18.32 -1.80
CA ILE A 316 -29.16 19.04 -2.49
C ILE A 316 -29.28 20.51 -2.17
N ILE A 317 -28.29 21.05 -1.47
CA ILE A 317 -28.27 22.43 -0.98
C ILE A 317 -27.05 23.20 -1.49
N ASN A 318 -27.03 24.51 -1.28
CA ASN A 318 -25.84 25.32 -1.54
C ASN A 318 -24.73 24.90 -0.57
N ARG A 319 -23.49 24.70 -1.06
CA ARG A 319 -22.33 24.31 -0.25
C ARG A 319 -22.15 25.18 0.99
N ARG A 320 -22.46 26.48 0.93
CA ARG A 320 -22.34 27.42 2.06
C ARG A 320 -23.25 27.11 3.24
N LYS A 321 -24.28 26.29 3.03
CA LYS A 321 -25.26 25.88 4.05
C LYS A 321 -24.88 24.56 4.74
N LEU A 322 -23.80 23.90 4.30
CA LEU A 322 -23.34 22.65 4.92
C LEU A 322 -22.63 22.94 6.25
N PRO A 323 -22.78 22.08 7.28
CA PRO A 323 -22.14 22.27 8.58
C PRO A 323 -20.61 22.32 8.54
N TRP A 324 -20.00 21.67 7.55
CA TRP A 324 -18.55 21.62 7.34
C TRP A 324 -18.02 22.67 6.35
N TYR A 325 -18.84 23.67 6.00
CA TYR A 325 -18.39 24.80 5.22
C TYR A 325 -17.75 25.87 6.11
N SER A 326 -16.80 26.63 5.55
CA SER A 326 -16.08 27.73 6.23
C SER A 326 -15.10 27.28 7.33
N PHE A 327 -14.60 26.05 7.25
CA PHE A 327 -13.41 25.62 7.98
C PHE A 327 -12.17 26.28 7.39
N LYS A 328 -11.85 27.48 7.87
CA LYS A 328 -10.57 28.15 7.54
C LYS A 328 -9.60 27.87 8.67
N LYS A 329 -8.80 26.81 8.53
CA LYS A 329 -7.68 26.57 9.44
C LYS A 329 -6.40 27.12 8.82
N PRO A 330 -5.81 28.17 9.39
CA PRO A 330 -4.61 28.77 8.83
C PRO A 330 -3.42 27.82 8.96
N LEU A 331 -2.49 27.89 8.00
CA LEU A 331 -1.24 27.16 8.05
C LEU A 331 -0.26 27.93 8.93
N THR A 332 0.17 27.31 10.03
CA THR A 332 1.23 27.87 10.87
C THR A 332 2.60 27.54 10.29
N GLU A 333 3.59 28.43 10.46
CA GLU A 333 4.98 28.14 10.06
C GLU A 333 5.52 26.88 10.71
N LYS A 334 5.18 26.65 11.99
CA LYS A 334 5.57 25.45 12.72
C LYS A 334 5.03 24.19 12.04
N GLN A 335 3.74 24.16 11.71
CA GLN A 335 3.13 23.01 11.03
C GLN A 335 3.81 22.73 9.69
N TRP A 336 4.09 23.76 8.91
CA TRP A 336 4.77 23.58 7.62
C TRP A 336 6.21 23.08 7.79
N LYS A 337 6.95 23.64 8.75
CA LYS A 337 8.30 23.20 9.09
C LYS A 337 8.32 21.74 9.57
N ASP A 338 7.32 21.34 10.35
CA ASP A 338 7.15 19.98 10.83
C ASP A 338 6.88 18.98 9.68
N ILE A 339 6.17 19.40 8.63
CA ILE A 339 6.01 18.61 7.41
C ILE A 339 7.33 18.55 6.64
N GLN A 340 7.96 19.71 6.37
CA GLN A 340 9.16 19.81 5.54
C GLN A 340 10.36 19.04 6.10
N GLN A 341 10.58 19.05 7.42
CA GLN A 341 11.73 18.36 8.03
C GLN A 341 11.70 16.83 7.84
N ASN A 342 10.54 16.27 7.52
CA ASN A 342 10.37 14.85 7.25
C ASN A 342 10.59 14.49 5.77
N ILE A 343 10.77 15.47 4.88
CA ILE A 343 10.93 15.26 3.44
C ILE A 343 12.42 15.20 3.10
N VAL A 344 12.81 14.15 2.40
CA VAL A 344 14.16 13.97 1.83
C VAL A 344 14.07 13.74 0.32
N ALA A 345 15.18 13.89 -0.38
CA ALA A 345 15.25 13.62 -1.82
C ALA A 345 16.58 12.96 -2.16
N ARG A 346 16.53 11.99 -3.08
CA ARG A 346 17.70 11.34 -3.66
C ARG A 346 17.91 11.81 -5.10
N LYS A 347 19.16 12.09 -5.41
CA LYS A 347 19.63 12.45 -6.74
C LYS A 347 19.78 11.18 -7.59
N TYR A 348 19.38 11.24 -8.85
CA TYR A 348 19.61 10.18 -9.83
C TYR A 348 20.55 10.66 -10.93
N VAL A 349 21.59 9.88 -11.21
CA VAL A 349 22.56 10.19 -12.28
C VAL A 349 22.73 8.96 -13.18
N SER A 350 22.55 9.13 -14.49
CA SER A 350 22.77 8.07 -15.49
C SER A 350 23.33 8.68 -16.77
N ASP A 351 24.49 8.19 -17.23
CA ASP A 351 25.11 8.46 -18.55
C ASP A 351 25.12 9.92 -19.05
N LYS A 352 25.14 10.90 -18.10
CA LYS A 352 25.13 12.39 -18.23
C LYS A 352 23.80 13.09 -17.89
N ILE A 353 22.74 12.37 -17.58
CA ILE A 353 21.48 12.95 -17.10
C ILE A 353 21.53 13.06 -15.58
N ASP A 354 21.60 14.28 -15.10
CA ASP A 354 21.47 14.63 -13.69
C ASP A 354 20.01 15.00 -13.38
N ARG A 355 19.34 14.19 -12.56
CA ARG A 355 18.01 14.50 -12.04
C ARG A 355 18.10 14.75 -10.53
N PRO A 356 17.54 15.88 -10.05
CA PRO A 356 17.55 16.20 -8.62
C PRO A 356 16.61 15.32 -7.78
N TYR A 357 15.85 14.41 -8.42
CA TYR A 357 14.90 13.52 -7.78
C TYR A 357 14.81 12.18 -8.54
N LEU A 358 14.43 11.13 -7.81
CA LEU A 358 13.99 9.85 -8.36
C LEU A 358 12.56 9.95 -8.92
N SER A 359 12.21 9.02 -9.79
CA SER A 359 10.88 8.84 -10.36
C SER A 359 10.34 7.43 -10.10
N THR A 360 9.02 7.25 -10.18
CA THR A 360 8.38 5.94 -9.98
C THR A 360 8.86 4.88 -10.99
N GLN A 361 9.26 5.27 -12.20
CA GLN A 361 9.89 4.35 -13.16
C GLN A 361 11.26 3.86 -12.70
N GLN A 362 12.10 4.75 -12.14
CA GLN A 362 13.42 4.39 -11.66
C GLN A 362 13.34 3.49 -10.42
N ILE A 363 12.42 3.80 -9.49
CA ILE A 363 12.15 2.91 -8.36
C ILE A 363 11.75 1.52 -8.85
N GLY A 364 10.89 1.44 -9.86
CA GLY A 364 10.44 0.15 -10.37
C GLY A 364 11.52 -0.65 -11.08
N GLN A 365 12.48 0.01 -11.72
CA GLN A 365 13.70 -0.62 -12.21
C GLN A 365 14.56 -1.14 -11.05
N GLU A 366 14.82 -0.31 -10.03
CA GLU A 366 15.55 -0.72 -8.81
C GLU A 366 14.91 -1.95 -8.16
N LEU A 367 13.58 -1.99 -8.07
CA LEU A 367 12.84 -3.12 -7.50
C LEU A 367 13.01 -4.42 -8.27
N LEU A 368 13.01 -4.37 -9.61
CA LEU A 368 13.29 -5.56 -10.41
C LEU A 368 14.66 -6.14 -10.08
N PHE A 369 15.70 -5.29 -9.98
CA PHE A 369 17.03 -5.74 -9.59
C PHE A 369 17.05 -6.27 -8.15
N ASN A 370 16.39 -5.60 -7.21
CA ASN A 370 16.31 -6.05 -5.82
C ASN A 370 15.69 -7.46 -5.72
N TYR A 371 14.67 -7.79 -6.53
CA TYR A 371 14.14 -9.14 -6.59
C TYR A 371 15.14 -10.15 -7.17
N ILE A 372 15.82 -9.81 -8.27
CA ILE A 372 16.81 -10.69 -8.88
C ILE A 372 17.95 -10.99 -7.88
N TYR A 373 18.44 -9.97 -7.18
CA TYR A 373 19.57 -10.12 -6.24
C TYR A 373 19.19 -10.70 -4.89
N GLY A 374 17.96 -10.44 -4.42
CA GLY A 374 17.48 -10.90 -3.13
C GLY A 374 16.74 -12.22 -3.15
N CYS A 375 16.43 -12.75 -4.33
CA CYS A 375 15.74 -14.02 -4.43
C CYS A 375 16.59 -15.20 -3.93
N VAL A 376 15.88 -16.20 -3.44
CA VAL A 376 16.38 -17.50 -3.00
C VAL A 376 15.61 -18.59 -3.73
N ASP A 377 16.10 -19.83 -3.70
CA ASP A 377 15.39 -20.95 -4.29
C ASP A 377 14.05 -21.18 -3.59
N SER A 378 13.04 -21.61 -4.35
CA SER A 378 11.78 -22.07 -3.77
C SER A 378 11.99 -23.42 -3.05
N PRO A 379 11.37 -23.65 -1.87
CA PRO A 379 11.33 -24.98 -1.28
C PRO A 379 10.77 -26.02 -2.24
N VAL A 380 11.26 -27.26 -2.09
CA VAL A 380 10.72 -28.42 -2.81
C VAL A 380 9.22 -28.53 -2.55
N GLY A 381 8.42 -28.62 -3.61
CA GLY A 381 6.96 -28.73 -3.51
C GLY A 381 6.20 -27.42 -3.27
N TYR A 382 6.88 -26.26 -3.26
CA TYR A 382 6.23 -24.95 -3.17
C TYR A 382 6.33 -24.18 -4.49
N ASP A 383 5.19 -23.69 -4.97
CA ASP A 383 5.11 -22.77 -6.10
C ASP A 383 4.84 -21.34 -5.60
N SER A 384 5.88 -20.51 -5.66
CA SER A 384 5.79 -19.10 -5.32
C SER A 384 5.05 -18.27 -6.37
N GLY A 385 4.83 -18.83 -7.57
CA GLY A 385 4.40 -18.11 -8.77
C GLY A 385 5.53 -17.29 -9.42
N LEU A 386 6.79 -17.47 -9.02
CA LEU A 386 7.93 -16.72 -9.52
C LEU A 386 9.07 -17.65 -9.96
N CYS A 387 9.61 -17.37 -11.14
CA CYS A 387 10.81 -18.03 -11.65
C CYS A 387 11.86 -17.01 -12.08
N PHE A 388 13.12 -17.25 -11.74
CA PHE A 388 14.23 -16.61 -12.41
C PHE A 388 14.47 -17.30 -13.76
N MET A 389 14.56 -16.50 -14.82
CA MET A 389 14.79 -16.97 -16.18
C MET A 389 16.24 -16.74 -16.55
N GLU A 390 16.89 -17.77 -17.07
CA GLU A 390 18.25 -17.73 -17.60
C GLU A 390 18.27 -18.26 -19.03
N GLY A 391 18.69 -17.45 -19.99
CA GLY A 391 18.81 -17.87 -21.39
C GLY A 391 19.89 -18.95 -21.55
N LYS A 392 19.53 -20.07 -22.19
CA LYS A 392 20.47 -21.20 -22.39
C LYS A 392 21.63 -20.84 -23.32
N GLU A 393 21.31 -20.12 -24.39
CA GLU A 393 22.26 -19.71 -25.44
C GLU A 393 22.24 -18.19 -25.68
N SER A 394 21.51 -17.45 -24.85
CA SER A 394 21.38 -15.99 -24.96
C SER A 394 21.72 -15.31 -23.64
N SER A 395 22.30 -14.12 -23.70
CA SER A 395 22.57 -13.27 -22.54
C SER A 395 21.30 -12.55 -22.07
N VAL A 396 20.21 -13.29 -21.88
CA VAL A 396 18.92 -12.78 -21.44
C VAL A 396 18.59 -13.38 -20.08
N TRP A 397 18.30 -12.51 -19.12
CA TRP A 397 17.87 -12.87 -17.78
C TRP A 397 16.62 -12.08 -17.39
N GLY A 398 15.82 -12.62 -16.49
CA GLY A 398 14.65 -11.90 -16.00
C GLY A 398 13.89 -12.64 -14.91
N ILE A 399 12.77 -12.06 -14.50
CA ILE A 399 11.82 -12.69 -13.59
C ILE A 399 10.52 -12.94 -14.34
N GLN A 400 10.13 -14.20 -14.40
CA GLN A 400 8.78 -14.60 -14.78
C GLN A 400 7.88 -14.54 -13.55
N ASN A 401 6.68 -13.98 -13.72
CA ASN A 401 5.63 -14.01 -12.70
C ASN A 401 4.41 -14.70 -13.33
N LEU A 402 4.04 -15.84 -12.76
CA LEU A 402 2.83 -16.56 -13.10
C LEU A 402 1.64 -15.80 -12.50
N SER A 403 1.03 -14.94 -13.30
CA SER A 403 -0.02 -13.99 -12.92
C SER A 403 -1.31 -14.60 -12.33
N ASN A 404 -1.39 -15.94 -12.23
CA ASN A 404 -2.56 -16.70 -11.80
C ASN A 404 -2.35 -17.44 -10.46
N LYS A 405 -1.22 -17.24 -9.77
CA LYS A 405 -1.00 -17.86 -8.46
C LYS A 405 -1.95 -17.27 -7.41
N ASN A 406 -2.86 -18.11 -6.91
CA ASN A 406 -3.72 -17.76 -5.78
C ASN A 406 -2.94 -17.97 -4.47
N PRO A 407 -3.15 -17.12 -3.45
CA PRO A 407 -2.57 -17.36 -2.14
C PRO A 407 -3.10 -18.67 -1.52
N LEU A 408 -2.30 -19.27 -0.64
CA LEU A 408 -2.78 -20.38 0.18
C LEU A 408 -3.96 -19.93 1.04
N SER A 409 -4.88 -20.85 1.32
CA SER A 409 -6.07 -20.58 2.14
C SER A 409 -5.97 -21.33 3.47
N PRO A 410 -6.51 -20.78 4.56
CA PRO A 410 -6.54 -21.47 5.84
C PRO A 410 -7.45 -22.71 5.81
N GLY A 411 -7.12 -23.70 6.63
CA GLY A 411 -7.92 -24.88 6.91
C GLY A 411 -9.06 -24.61 7.87
N ALA A 412 -9.67 -25.69 8.39
CA ALA A 412 -10.80 -25.60 9.32
C ALA A 412 -10.43 -25.05 10.71
N ASP A 413 -9.14 -25.03 11.04
CA ASP A 413 -8.56 -24.50 12.28
C ASP A 413 -8.04 -23.06 12.12
N ASP A 414 -8.41 -22.38 11.04
CA ASP A 414 -7.94 -21.02 10.66
C ASP A 414 -6.43 -20.93 10.37
N LYS A 415 -5.69 -22.05 10.33
CA LYS A 415 -4.24 -22.07 10.04
C LYS A 415 -3.98 -22.43 8.58
N ILE A 416 -2.92 -21.85 8.02
CA ILE A 416 -2.45 -22.18 6.67
C ILE A 416 -1.55 -23.41 6.73
N HIS A 417 -2.07 -24.52 6.22
CA HIS A 417 -1.37 -25.80 6.12
C HIS A 417 -0.68 -25.89 4.77
N ALA A 418 0.64 -25.68 4.78
CA ALA A 418 1.45 -25.68 3.57
C ALA A 418 2.16 -27.02 3.43
N LYS A 419 1.76 -27.82 2.43
CA LYS A 419 2.26 -29.19 2.24
C LYS A 419 3.79 -29.30 2.23
N TRP A 420 4.49 -28.37 1.56
CA TRP A 420 5.96 -28.37 1.53
C TRP A 420 6.58 -28.34 2.93
N TYR A 421 5.95 -27.61 3.86
CA TYR A 421 6.40 -27.45 5.24
C TYR A 421 6.03 -28.67 6.10
N GLU A 422 4.85 -29.27 5.88
CA GLU A 422 4.41 -30.51 6.53
C GLU A 422 5.28 -31.71 6.14
N ASP A 423 5.73 -31.74 4.88
CA ASP A 423 6.69 -32.71 4.35
C ASP A 423 8.13 -32.46 4.88
N ALA A 424 8.30 -31.56 5.85
CA ALA A 424 9.57 -31.17 6.48
C ALA A 424 10.61 -30.59 5.52
N ASN A 425 10.20 -30.04 4.37
CA ASN A 425 11.12 -29.32 3.49
C ASN A 425 11.48 -27.97 4.10
N THR A 426 12.73 -27.56 3.94
CA THR A 426 13.23 -26.27 4.45
C THR A 426 13.15 -25.20 3.40
N ALA A 427 12.74 -23.99 3.79
CA ALA A 427 12.83 -22.81 2.93
C ALA A 427 14.31 -22.40 2.73
N PRO A 428 14.85 -22.45 1.50
CA PRO A 428 16.21 -22.03 1.24
C PRO A 428 16.46 -20.56 1.59
N ARG A 429 17.67 -20.24 2.04
CA ARG A 429 18.15 -18.86 2.27
C ARG A 429 19.20 -18.42 1.25
N THR A 430 19.40 -19.25 0.23
CA THR A 430 20.36 -19.08 -0.85
C THR A 430 19.69 -19.42 -2.18
N ARG A 431 20.29 -18.97 -3.27
CA ARG A 431 19.94 -19.41 -4.62
C ARG A 431 20.99 -20.39 -5.15
N SER A 432 20.59 -21.33 -5.98
CA SER A 432 21.46 -22.33 -6.61
C SER A 432 22.10 -21.85 -7.92
N PHE A 433 21.70 -20.69 -8.42
CA PHE A 433 22.20 -20.08 -9.65
C PHE A 433 22.94 -18.76 -9.40
N GLN A 434 23.73 -18.34 -10.39
CA GLN A 434 24.48 -17.08 -10.34
C GLN A 434 23.71 -15.97 -11.06
N VAL A 435 23.79 -14.76 -10.52
CA VAL A 435 23.29 -13.55 -11.18
C VAL A 435 24.52 -12.79 -11.68
N PRO A 436 24.58 -12.42 -12.98
CA PRO A 436 25.74 -11.70 -13.50
C PRO A 436 25.99 -10.38 -12.76
N ASP A 437 27.27 -10.05 -12.56
CA ASP A 437 27.67 -8.83 -11.85
C ASP A 437 27.27 -7.54 -12.60
N SER A 438 27.06 -7.63 -13.91
CA SER A 438 26.59 -6.51 -14.75
C SER A 438 25.21 -6.00 -14.39
N PHE A 439 24.38 -6.79 -13.68
CA PHE A 439 23.07 -6.33 -13.20
C PHE A 439 23.19 -5.53 -11.89
N ARG A 440 24.37 -5.45 -11.23
CA ARG A 440 24.49 -4.90 -9.88
C ARG A 440 24.34 -3.39 -9.95
N SER A 441 23.33 -2.86 -9.26
CA SER A 441 23.14 -1.43 -9.10
C SER A 441 24.34 -0.82 -8.35
N GLN A 442 24.90 0.25 -8.92
CA GLN A 442 25.99 1.02 -8.31
C GLN A 442 25.45 2.38 -7.88
N LEU A 443 25.31 2.63 -6.57
CA LEU A 443 25.17 4.01 -6.07
C LEU A 443 26.56 4.52 -5.67
N ILE A 444 26.88 5.71 -6.14
CA ILE A 444 28.16 6.37 -5.88
C ILE A 444 27.88 7.62 -5.06
N ARG A 445 28.67 7.86 -4.00
CA ARG A 445 28.63 9.14 -3.30
C ARG A 445 29.07 10.24 -4.27
N ILE A 446 28.15 11.09 -4.68
CA ILE A 446 28.50 12.31 -5.41
C ILE A 446 28.99 13.31 -4.37
N ARG A 447 30.31 13.56 -4.32
CA ARG A 447 30.86 14.67 -3.55
C ARG A 447 30.27 15.96 -4.13
N ARG A 448 29.59 16.74 -3.29
CA ARG A 448 29.15 18.09 -3.64
C ARG A 448 30.31 19.05 -3.54
#